data_AF-A0A7S1M9G7-F1
#
_entry.id   AF-A0A7S1M9G7-F1
#
_cell.length_a   1.000
_cell.length_b   1.000
_cell.length_c   1.000
_cell.angle_alpha   90.00
_cell.angle_beta   90.00
_cell.angle_gamma   90.00
#
_symmetry.space_group_name_H-M   'P 1'
#
loop_
_entity.id
_entity.type
_entity.pdbx_description
1 polymer ?
#
loop_
_entity_poly.entity_id
_entity_poly.type
_entity_poly.pdbx_seq_one_letter_code
_entity_poly.pdbx_strand_id
1 'polypeptide(L)'
;MAQAILAQAADLPLPFPIPARFGVAKMATARPVISVYKFDNPSEKSGTVAMPAVMASPLRPDLVRDVHKNMSKNKRQAYGLSMKSGYDTAAESWGTGRAVSRLPRVPGGGTHRAGQGAFGNMARGGGMFNPNRVWRRWHRRVNVTKKRHAVVSCLAASALPPLVMARGHRIGAVAELPLVVSDGLESVTKTKQAFDTLKKIGCGEELQRIVDSKKIRAGKGKMRNRRHKMRRGPMVIYAEDNGIVRAMRNIPGVETANVSRLNLLKLAPGGNFGRFLIWTEGAINKLQEMYGKTSDAVCPGKRRYSMPRPQMENADVARIINSDEVQSALRPKLEPPKKMPKLKKNPLKNRKLMAKLNPGYLKKVEMRRKAQQEGTPEYELVQAKKKARIAASKEYNKQHKKGADTFYKTLMRAYESKAAEAAAKKEEGEEAGGDED
;
A
#
# COMPACT_ATOMS: atom_id res chain seq x y z
N MET A 1 -37.95 -15.85 -42.29
CA MET A 1 -36.81 -16.76 -41.98
C MET A 1 -35.91 -16.26 -40.85
N ALA A 2 -35.69 -14.95 -40.64
CA ALA A 2 -34.83 -14.45 -39.54
C ALA A 2 -35.44 -14.55 -38.12
N GLN A 3 -36.77 -14.62 -37.98
CA GLN A 3 -37.44 -14.79 -36.68
C GLN A 3 -37.52 -16.24 -36.20
N ALA A 4 -37.39 -17.22 -37.10
CA ALA A 4 -37.42 -18.64 -36.74
C ALA A 4 -36.07 -19.13 -36.14
N ILE A 5 -34.96 -18.51 -36.54
CA ILE A 5 -33.62 -18.89 -36.03
C ILE A 5 -33.39 -18.39 -34.60
N LEU A 6 -34.05 -17.31 -34.17
CA LEU A 6 -33.94 -16.78 -32.81
C LEU A 6 -34.76 -17.57 -31.78
N ALA A 7 -35.81 -18.29 -32.21
CA ALA A 7 -36.61 -19.13 -31.32
C ALA A 7 -35.95 -20.49 -31.03
N GLN A 8 -35.08 -20.98 -31.92
CA GLN A 8 -34.42 -22.29 -31.78
C GLN A 8 -33.17 -22.28 -30.88
N ALA A 9 -32.69 -21.10 -30.48
CA ALA A 9 -31.48 -20.95 -29.65
C ALA A 9 -31.76 -20.97 -28.13
N ALA A 10 -33.02 -21.02 -27.71
CA ALA A 10 -33.42 -21.00 -26.29
C ALA A 10 -33.44 -22.39 -25.62
N ASP A 11 -33.39 -23.48 -26.40
CA ASP A 11 -33.57 -24.86 -25.92
C ASP A 11 -32.33 -25.77 -26.12
N LEU A 12 -31.12 -25.19 -26.07
CA LEU A 12 -29.90 -26.00 -25.98
C LEU A 12 -29.57 -26.26 -24.49
N PRO A 13 -29.57 -27.53 -24.03
CA PRO A 13 -29.16 -27.86 -22.67
C PRO A 13 -27.71 -27.47 -22.47
N LEU A 14 -27.46 -26.61 -21.48
CA LEU A 14 -26.10 -26.24 -21.06
C LEU A 14 -25.31 -27.53 -20.77
N PRO A 15 -24.10 -27.70 -21.33
CA PRO A 15 -23.39 -28.98 -21.30
C PRO A 15 -22.75 -29.31 -19.94
N PHE A 16 -23.24 -28.75 -18.85
CA PHE A 16 -22.88 -29.14 -17.49
C PHE A 16 -24.07 -28.89 -16.55
N PRO A 17 -24.58 -29.90 -15.83
CA PRO A 17 -25.48 -29.64 -14.72
C PRO A 17 -24.74 -28.73 -13.74
N ILE A 18 -25.27 -27.52 -13.51
CA ILE A 18 -24.82 -26.69 -12.39
C ILE A 18 -24.99 -27.58 -11.17
N PRO A 19 -23.90 -27.99 -10.49
CA PRO A 19 -24.02 -28.92 -9.38
C PRO A 19 -25.02 -28.34 -8.38
N ALA A 20 -25.97 -29.17 -7.95
CA ALA A 20 -26.90 -28.85 -6.89
C ALA A 20 -26.15 -28.08 -5.82
N ARG A 21 -26.69 -26.91 -5.43
CA ARG A 21 -26.04 -25.94 -4.53
C ARG A 21 -25.57 -26.66 -3.27
N PHE A 22 -24.31 -27.13 -3.28
CA PHE A 22 -23.63 -27.63 -2.11
C PHE A 22 -23.72 -26.52 -1.08
N GLY A 23 -24.27 -26.85 0.09
CA GLY A 23 -24.61 -25.89 1.13
C GLY A 23 -23.43 -24.95 1.36
N VAL A 24 -23.62 -23.67 1.07
CA VAL A 24 -22.60 -22.63 1.26
C VAL A 24 -22.21 -22.65 2.73
N ALA A 25 -21.00 -23.09 3.04
CA ALA A 25 -20.58 -23.24 4.42
C ALA A 25 -20.47 -21.85 5.06
N LYS A 26 -20.92 -21.77 6.32
CA LYS A 26 -20.81 -20.56 7.14
C LYS A 26 -19.32 -20.21 7.27
N MET A 27 -18.94 -18.98 6.92
CA MET A 27 -17.63 -18.47 7.34
C MET A 27 -17.48 -18.71 8.86
N ALA A 28 -16.30 -19.17 9.28
CA ALA A 28 -15.98 -19.54 10.67
C ALA A 28 -16.08 -18.38 11.69
N THR A 29 -16.54 -17.20 11.27
CA THR A 29 -16.65 -15.98 12.07
C THR A 29 -18.06 -15.75 12.63
N ALA A 30 -18.96 -16.73 12.57
CA ALA A 30 -20.34 -16.59 13.03
C ALA A 30 -20.62 -17.45 14.27
N ARG A 31 -21.10 -16.82 15.34
CA ARG A 31 -21.78 -17.54 16.43
C ARG A 31 -23.17 -17.94 15.92
N PRO A 32 -23.59 -19.21 16.00
CA PRO A 32 -24.89 -19.61 15.49
C PRO A 32 -26.05 -18.99 16.27
N VAL A 33 -25.86 -18.76 17.57
CA VAL A 33 -26.88 -18.26 18.51
C VAL A 33 -26.27 -17.12 19.34
N ILE A 34 -27.09 -16.11 19.63
CA ILE A 34 -26.77 -14.92 20.44
C ILE A 34 -27.66 -14.94 21.68
N SER A 35 -27.14 -14.57 22.85
CA SER A 35 -27.94 -14.45 24.07
C SER A 35 -28.67 -13.11 24.08
N VAL A 36 -29.93 -13.10 24.51
CA VAL A 36 -30.66 -11.87 24.78
C VAL A 36 -30.55 -11.56 26.27
N TYR A 37 -30.07 -10.37 26.61
CA TYR A 37 -29.95 -9.92 27.99
C TYR A 37 -31.17 -9.11 28.42
N LYS A 38 -31.63 -9.30 29.66
CA LYS A 38 -32.71 -8.47 30.22
C LYS A 38 -32.24 -7.02 30.38
N PHE A 39 -33.11 -6.06 30.07
CA PHE A 39 -32.77 -4.64 30.22
C PHE A 39 -32.69 -4.19 31.69
N ASP A 40 -33.49 -4.79 32.58
CA ASP A 40 -33.52 -4.46 34.02
C ASP A 40 -32.28 -4.97 34.77
N ASN A 41 -31.96 -6.25 34.53
CA ASN A 41 -30.80 -6.94 35.07
C ASN A 41 -29.98 -7.60 33.95
N PRO A 42 -29.04 -6.86 33.32
CA PRO A 42 -28.23 -7.35 32.20
C PRO A 42 -27.29 -8.52 32.53
N SER A 43 -27.18 -8.92 33.80
CA SER A 43 -26.47 -10.15 34.19
C SER A 43 -27.27 -11.42 33.85
N GLU A 44 -28.58 -11.29 33.66
CA GLU A 44 -29.47 -12.39 33.34
C GLU A 44 -29.83 -12.44 31.85
N LYS A 45 -29.93 -13.65 31.33
CA LYS A 45 -30.36 -13.93 29.96
C LYS A 45 -31.88 -14.14 29.94
N SER A 46 -32.60 -13.46 29.06
CA SER A 46 -34.04 -13.68 28.84
C SER A 46 -34.32 -14.78 27.83
N GLY A 47 -33.42 -14.98 26.86
CA GLY A 47 -33.63 -15.92 25.77
C GLY A 47 -32.43 -15.97 24.82
N THR A 48 -32.63 -16.57 23.66
CA THR A 48 -31.60 -16.65 22.61
C THR A 48 -32.19 -16.42 21.23
N VAL A 49 -31.40 -15.82 20.33
CA VAL A 49 -31.79 -15.52 18.95
C VAL A 49 -30.71 -16.00 17.98
N ALA A 50 -31.11 -16.50 16.83
CA ALA A 50 -30.19 -16.91 15.77
C ALA A 50 -29.44 -15.69 15.20
N MET A 51 -28.12 -15.82 15.00
CA MET A 51 -27.32 -14.71 14.45
C MET A 51 -27.74 -14.40 13.01
N PRO A 52 -28.07 -13.13 12.68
CA PRO A 52 -28.47 -12.81 11.34
C PRO A 52 -27.35 -13.00 10.32
N ALA A 53 -27.69 -13.53 9.14
CA ALA A 53 -26.73 -13.86 8.08
C ALA A 53 -25.87 -12.65 7.65
N VAL A 54 -26.43 -11.44 7.73
CA VAL A 54 -25.75 -10.18 7.40
C VAL A 54 -24.49 -9.94 8.25
N MET A 55 -24.45 -10.45 9.48
CA MET A 55 -23.32 -10.29 10.38
C MET A 55 -22.16 -11.26 10.08
N ALA A 56 -22.39 -12.26 9.22
CA ALA A 56 -21.37 -13.16 8.70
C ALA A 56 -20.84 -12.75 7.32
N SER A 57 -21.18 -11.54 6.86
CA SER A 57 -20.76 -11.04 5.55
C SER A 57 -19.27 -10.68 5.47
N PRO A 58 -18.67 -10.70 4.26
CA PRO A 58 -17.27 -10.34 4.09
C PRO A 58 -16.96 -8.90 4.52
N LEU A 59 -15.84 -8.75 5.22
CA LEU A 59 -15.32 -7.46 5.67
C LEU A 59 -14.62 -6.73 4.51
N ARG A 60 -15.08 -5.52 4.17
CA ARG A 60 -14.55 -4.71 3.06
C ARG A 60 -14.26 -3.26 3.49
N PRO A 61 -13.10 -2.99 4.13
CA PRO A 61 -12.75 -1.65 4.62
C PRO A 61 -12.54 -0.65 3.48
N ASP A 62 -12.03 -1.12 2.34
CA ASP A 62 -11.88 -0.39 1.08
C ASP A 62 -13.20 0.24 0.64
N LEU A 63 -14.25 -0.59 0.56
CA LEU A 63 -15.57 -0.21 0.07
C LEU A 63 -16.24 0.74 1.05
N VAL A 64 -16.16 0.45 2.36
CA VAL A 64 -16.72 1.32 3.40
C VAL A 64 -16.09 2.71 3.36
N ARG A 65 -14.77 2.80 3.20
CA ARG A 65 -14.05 4.08 3.16
C ARG A 65 -14.40 4.91 1.92
N ASP A 66 -14.47 4.29 0.74
CA ASP A 66 -14.86 5.00 -0.49
C ASP A 66 -16.31 5.49 -0.43
N VAL A 67 -17.25 4.62 -0.03
CA VAL A 67 -18.66 4.97 0.08
C VAL A 67 -18.86 6.06 1.15
N HIS A 68 -18.22 5.95 2.32
CA HIS A 68 -18.29 6.97 3.37
C HIS A 68 -17.77 8.32 2.87
N LYS A 69 -16.63 8.36 2.18
CA LYS A 69 -16.06 9.60 1.61
C LYS A 69 -17.05 10.27 0.66
N ASN A 70 -17.67 9.52 -0.24
CA ASN A 70 -18.60 10.07 -1.23
C ASN A 70 -19.96 10.45 -0.62
N MET A 71 -20.46 9.66 0.33
CA MET A 71 -21.68 9.97 1.06
C MET A 71 -21.54 11.19 1.97
N SER A 72 -20.40 11.34 2.65
CA SER A 72 -20.11 12.49 3.51
C SER A 72 -20.04 13.81 2.74
N LYS A 73 -19.63 13.79 1.45
CA LYS A 73 -19.63 14.98 0.60
C LYS A 73 -21.03 15.56 0.39
N ASN A 74 -22.06 14.72 0.42
CA ASN A 74 -23.45 15.14 0.19
C ASN A 74 -24.03 15.98 1.33
N LYS A 75 -23.41 15.98 2.52
CA LYS A 75 -23.81 16.81 3.66
C LYS A 75 -23.22 18.23 3.63
N ARG A 76 -22.32 18.51 2.67
CA ARG A 76 -21.65 19.82 2.58
C ARG A 76 -22.63 20.85 2.03
N GLN A 77 -22.67 22.02 2.67
CA GLN A 77 -23.32 23.21 2.12
C GLN A 77 -22.38 23.89 1.12
N ALA A 78 -22.93 24.35 -0.01
CA ALA A 78 -22.17 25.10 -1.00
C ALA A 78 -21.70 26.43 -0.39
N TYR A 79 -20.50 26.85 -0.77
CA TYR A 79 -19.97 28.16 -0.42
C TYR A 79 -19.20 28.73 -1.62
N GLY A 80 -19.19 30.04 -1.75
CA GLY A 80 -18.48 30.76 -2.79
C GLY A 80 -18.24 32.20 -2.40
N LEU A 81 -17.38 32.89 -3.17
CA LEU A 81 -17.23 34.33 -3.08
C LEU A 81 -18.26 35.02 -3.98
N SER A 82 -18.60 36.28 -3.67
CA SER A 82 -19.37 37.14 -4.57
C SER A 82 -18.71 37.21 -5.96
N MET A 83 -19.51 37.35 -7.01
CA MET A 83 -19.04 37.28 -8.40
C MET A 83 -17.99 38.34 -8.70
N LYS A 84 -18.23 39.59 -8.26
CA LYS A 84 -17.37 40.76 -8.50
C LYS A 84 -16.41 41.09 -7.34
N SER A 85 -16.22 40.18 -6.38
CA SER A 85 -15.35 40.43 -5.23
C SER A 85 -13.93 40.77 -5.66
N GLY A 86 -13.47 42.00 -5.36
CA GLY A 86 -12.17 42.53 -5.76
C GLY A 86 -12.11 43.10 -7.17
N TYR A 87 -13.25 43.22 -7.86
CA TYR A 87 -13.39 43.71 -9.23
C TYR A 87 -14.38 44.90 -9.40
N ASP A 88 -14.88 45.47 -8.31
CA ASP A 88 -15.84 46.59 -8.35
C ASP A 88 -15.18 47.99 -8.51
N THR A 89 -13.85 48.07 -8.66
CA THR A 89 -13.13 49.34 -8.87
C THR A 89 -13.06 49.71 -10.35
N ALA A 90 -13.11 50.99 -10.74
CA ALA A 90 -12.92 51.42 -12.15
C ALA A 90 -11.44 51.47 -12.59
N ALA A 91 -10.64 50.45 -12.23
CA ALA A 91 -9.20 50.49 -12.36
C ALA A 91 -8.70 50.15 -13.77
N GLU A 92 -7.73 50.92 -14.26
CA GLU A 92 -7.11 50.72 -15.58
C GLU A 92 -5.59 50.78 -15.49
N SER A 93 -4.90 50.13 -16.42
CA SER A 93 -3.43 50.17 -16.45
C SER A 93 -2.95 51.50 -17.00
N TRP A 94 -2.01 52.15 -16.31
CA TRP A 94 -1.36 53.35 -16.83
C TRP A 94 -0.35 53.08 -17.95
N GLY A 95 -0.13 51.80 -18.30
CA GLY A 95 0.79 51.41 -19.37
C GLY A 95 2.27 51.55 -18.98
N THR A 96 3.11 51.71 -20.00
CA THR A 96 4.57 51.91 -19.87
C THR A 96 4.93 53.38 -19.66
N GLY A 97 6.20 53.66 -19.33
CA GLY A 97 6.74 55.02 -19.31
C GLY A 97 6.50 55.83 -18.04
N ARG A 98 6.05 55.20 -16.94
CA ARG A 98 5.78 55.86 -15.65
C ARG A 98 6.58 55.31 -14.46
N ALA A 99 7.64 54.55 -14.73
CA ALA A 99 8.47 53.89 -13.71
C ALA A 99 7.69 53.02 -12.69
N VAL A 100 6.54 52.47 -13.10
CA VAL A 100 5.69 51.58 -12.29
C VAL A 100 5.26 50.35 -13.09
N SER A 101 4.87 49.27 -12.38
CA SER A 101 4.32 48.07 -13.00
C SER A 101 3.02 48.34 -13.76
N ARG A 102 2.78 47.57 -14.82
CA ARG A 102 1.61 47.67 -15.73
C ARG A 102 0.31 47.11 -15.14
N LEU A 103 0.23 46.88 -13.83
CA LEU A 103 -0.99 46.40 -13.18
C LEU A 103 -2.06 47.50 -13.20
N PRO A 104 -3.36 47.18 -13.40
CA PRO A 104 -4.44 48.16 -13.30
C PRO A 104 -4.44 48.90 -11.94
N ARG A 105 -4.59 50.23 -12.00
CA ARG A 105 -4.55 51.14 -10.86
C ARG A 105 -5.87 51.89 -10.73
N VAL A 106 -6.25 52.18 -9.48
CA VAL A 106 -7.47 52.94 -9.19
C VAL A 106 -7.30 54.39 -9.68
N PRO A 107 -8.24 54.94 -10.46
CA PRO A 107 -8.15 56.31 -10.99
C PRO A 107 -8.45 57.36 -9.90
N GLY A 108 -8.30 58.64 -10.25
CA GLY A 108 -8.59 59.78 -9.39
C GLY A 108 -7.39 60.25 -8.54
N GLY A 109 -7.68 61.08 -7.54
CA GLY A 109 -6.70 61.68 -6.62
C GLY A 109 -7.31 61.96 -5.25
N GLY A 110 -6.51 62.53 -4.33
CA GLY A 110 -6.97 62.96 -3.00
C GLY A 110 -7.18 61.86 -1.95
N THR A 111 -7.42 60.60 -2.35
CA THR A 111 -7.54 59.46 -1.42
C THR A 111 -6.28 58.60 -1.41
N HIS A 112 -5.99 57.93 -0.29
CA HIS A 112 -4.89 56.95 -0.21
C HIS A 112 -5.06 55.76 -1.17
N ARG A 113 -6.27 55.51 -1.67
CA ARG A 113 -6.57 54.40 -2.58
C ARG A 113 -6.25 54.74 -4.04
N ALA A 114 -6.27 56.02 -4.42
CA ALA A 114 -5.93 56.46 -5.77
C ALA A 114 -4.48 56.07 -6.13
N GLY A 115 -4.26 55.59 -7.35
CA GLY A 115 -2.94 55.15 -7.84
C GLY A 115 -2.46 53.78 -7.30
N GLN A 116 -3.18 53.13 -6.38
CA GLN A 116 -2.85 51.78 -5.91
C GLN A 116 -3.25 50.69 -6.93
N GLY A 117 -2.56 49.55 -6.88
CA GLY A 117 -2.94 48.36 -7.66
C GLY A 117 -4.31 47.78 -7.25
N ALA A 118 -5.07 47.32 -8.24
CA ALA A 118 -6.47 46.90 -8.08
C ALA A 118 -6.71 45.39 -8.34
N PHE A 119 -7.22 45.00 -9.52
CA PHE A 119 -7.81 43.69 -9.83
C PHE A 119 -6.89 42.46 -9.76
N GLY A 120 -5.61 42.63 -9.48
CA GLY A 120 -4.64 41.53 -9.45
C GLY A 120 -4.78 40.66 -8.20
N ASN A 121 -4.61 39.35 -8.34
CA ASN A 121 -4.59 38.40 -7.22
C ASN A 121 -3.44 38.65 -6.22
N MET A 122 -2.39 39.34 -6.66
CA MET A 122 -1.27 39.80 -5.83
C MET A 122 -1.52 41.15 -5.15
N ALA A 123 -2.56 41.89 -5.55
CA ALA A 123 -2.85 43.22 -5.03
C ALA A 123 -3.75 43.16 -3.79
N ARG A 124 -3.51 44.08 -2.84
CA ARG A 124 -4.35 44.22 -1.64
C ARG A 124 -5.77 44.65 -2.06
N GLY A 125 -6.77 43.85 -1.68
CA GLY A 125 -8.16 44.08 -2.05
C GLY A 125 -8.50 43.63 -3.48
N GLY A 126 -7.55 43.04 -4.21
CA GLY A 126 -7.80 42.43 -5.51
C GLY A 126 -8.49 41.06 -5.42
N GLY A 127 -8.99 40.57 -6.56
CA GLY A 127 -9.72 39.32 -6.64
C GLY A 127 -8.84 38.08 -6.48
N MET A 128 -9.32 37.08 -5.74
CA MET A 128 -8.63 35.79 -5.61
C MET A 128 -8.60 35.03 -6.95
N PHE A 129 -7.45 34.43 -7.30
CA PHE A 129 -7.35 33.53 -8.46
C PHE A 129 -8.26 32.30 -8.31
N ASN A 130 -8.99 31.96 -9.38
CA ASN A 130 -9.98 30.88 -9.42
C ASN A 130 -10.89 30.87 -8.16
N PRO A 131 -11.73 31.91 -8.00
CA PRO A 131 -12.54 32.07 -6.80
C PRO A 131 -13.47 30.87 -6.60
N ASN A 132 -13.77 30.52 -5.34
CA ASN A 132 -14.72 29.45 -5.06
C ASN A 132 -16.09 29.84 -5.61
N ARG A 133 -16.65 28.99 -6.47
CA ARG A 133 -17.97 29.19 -7.08
C ARG A 133 -18.94 28.11 -6.62
N VAL A 134 -20.22 28.48 -6.60
CA VAL A 134 -21.30 27.63 -6.10
C VAL A 134 -21.52 26.38 -6.96
N TRP A 135 -21.23 26.45 -8.26
CA TRP A 135 -21.38 25.34 -9.22
C TRP A 135 -20.32 24.24 -9.08
N ARG A 136 -19.38 24.35 -8.13
CA ARG A 136 -18.49 23.23 -7.80
C ARG A 136 -19.32 21.97 -7.56
N ARG A 137 -18.90 20.82 -8.09
CA ARG A 137 -19.60 19.54 -7.84
C ARG A 137 -19.46 19.14 -6.36
N TRP A 138 -20.40 19.55 -5.52
CA TRP A 138 -20.42 19.23 -4.08
C TRP A 138 -20.87 17.80 -3.81
N HIS A 139 -21.96 17.40 -4.45
CA HIS A 139 -22.59 16.10 -4.25
C HIS A 139 -21.94 15.01 -5.11
N ARG A 140 -22.05 13.76 -4.65
CA ARG A 140 -21.65 12.54 -5.34
C ARG A 140 -22.80 11.54 -5.29
N ARG A 141 -23.24 11.11 -6.48
CA ARG A 141 -24.12 9.95 -6.63
C ARG A 141 -23.30 8.71 -6.32
N VAL A 142 -23.81 7.86 -5.44
CA VAL A 142 -23.18 6.58 -5.08
C VAL A 142 -24.20 5.49 -5.34
N ASN A 143 -23.77 4.42 -6.01
CA ASN A 143 -24.63 3.30 -6.38
C ASN A 143 -25.27 2.68 -5.14
N VAL A 144 -26.56 2.33 -5.24
CA VAL A 144 -27.35 1.79 -4.13
C VAL A 144 -26.76 0.47 -3.65
N THR A 145 -26.35 -0.41 -4.56
CA THR A 145 -25.71 -1.70 -4.22
C THR A 145 -24.41 -1.51 -3.43
N LYS A 146 -23.55 -0.56 -3.84
CA LYS A 146 -22.33 -0.21 -3.08
C LYS A 146 -22.66 0.29 -1.67
N LYS A 147 -23.69 1.15 -1.52
CA LYS A 147 -24.13 1.59 -0.19
C LYS A 147 -24.62 0.43 0.68
N ARG A 148 -25.41 -0.49 0.09
CA ARG A 148 -25.94 -1.66 0.79
C ARG A 148 -24.80 -2.59 1.25
N HIS A 149 -23.84 -2.91 0.37
CA HIS A 149 -22.65 -3.70 0.75
C HIS A 149 -21.80 -3.03 1.83
N ALA A 150 -21.66 -1.69 1.79
CA ALA A 150 -20.94 -0.96 2.84
C ALA A 150 -21.61 -1.12 4.21
N VAL A 151 -22.95 -0.98 4.26
CA VAL A 151 -23.73 -1.17 5.49
C VAL A 151 -23.59 -2.59 6.00
N VAL A 152 -23.73 -3.58 5.12
CA VAL A 152 -23.61 -5.01 5.46
C VAL A 152 -22.23 -5.32 6.05
N SER A 153 -21.15 -4.86 5.43
CA SER A 153 -19.79 -5.04 5.97
C SER A 153 -19.58 -4.36 7.33
N CYS A 154 -20.22 -3.20 7.58
CA CYS A 154 -20.16 -2.55 8.88
C CYS A 154 -20.90 -3.33 9.98
N LEU A 155 -22.02 -3.99 9.63
CA LEU A 155 -22.78 -4.83 10.55
C LEU A 155 -21.96 -6.07 10.94
N ALA A 156 -21.34 -6.74 9.97
CA ALA A 156 -20.42 -7.84 10.27
C ALA A 156 -19.25 -7.41 11.15
N ALA A 157 -18.63 -6.25 10.84
CA ALA A 157 -17.54 -5.74 11.67
C ALA A 157 -17.95 -5.43 13.12
N SER A 158 -19.21 -5.05 13.36
CA SER A 158 -19.70 -4.74 14.71
C SER A 158 -19.93 -5.97 15.59
N ALA A 159 -20.08 -7.15 14.97
CA ALA A 159 -20.23 -8.41 15.68
C ALA A 159 -18.89 -8.96 16.21
N LEU A 160 -17.75 -8.43 15.73
CA LEU A 160 -16.42 -8.94 16.04
C LEU A 160 -15.72 -8.09 17.13
N PRO A 161 -15.49 -8.62 18.34
CA PRO A 161 -14.81 -7.88 19.41
C PRO A 161 -13.46 -7.26 19.03
N PRO A 162 -12.55 -7.96 18.29
CA PRO A 162 -11.26 -7.39 17.93
C PRO A 162 -11.38 -6.09 17.11
N LEU A 163 -12.36 -6.00 16.20
CA LEU A 163 -12.55 -4.81 15.37
C LEU A 163 -13.17 -3.65 16.17
N VAL A 164 -14.06 -3.97 17.11
CA VAL A 164 -14.67 -2.98 18.01
C VAL A 164 -13.64 -2.39 18.97
N MET A 165 -12.75 -3.23 19.52
CA MET A 165 -11.61 -2.80 20.33
C MET A 165 -10.59 -2.01 19.52
N ALA A 166 -10.22 -2.47 18.31
CA ALA A 166 -9.28 -1.78 17.43
C ALA A 166 -9.77 -0.39 17.01
N ARG A 167 -11.09 -0.20 16.87
CA ARG A 167 -11.70 1.12 16.67
C ARG A 167 -11.56 2.03 17.89
N GLY A 168 -11.37 1.45 19.07
CA GLY A 168 -11.04 2.14 20.32
C GLY A 168 -12.18 2.21 21.33
N HIS A 169 -13.24 1.40 21.19
CA HIS A 169 -14.29 1.30 22.22
C HIS A 169 -13.79 0.50 23.43
N ARG A 170 -14.21 0.90 24.65
CA ARG A 170 -13.95 0.13 25.87
C ARG A 170 -15.06 -0.88 26.09
N ILE A 171 -14.80 -2.14 25.74
CA ILE A 171 -15.79 -3.23 25.83
C ILE A 171 -15.32 -4.36 26.76
N GLY A 172 -14.37 -4.09 27.68
CA GLY A 172 -13.80 -5.11 28.55
C GLY A 172 -14.81 -5.77 29.49
N ALA A 173 -15.81 -5.01 29.96
CA ALA A 173 -16.88 -5.50 30.83
C ALA A 173 -18.13 -5.98 30.08
N VAL A 174 -18.14 -5.92 28.73
CA VAL A 174 -19.30 -6.34 27.93
C VAL A 174 -19.25 -7.86 27.75
N ALA A 175 -20.34 -8.55 28.11
CA ALA A 175 -20.38 -10.01 28.13
C ALA A 175 -20.19 -10.66 26.75
N GLU A 176 -20.82 -10.11 25.70
CA GLU A 176 -20.66 -10.62 24.35
C GLU A 176 -20.92 -9.58 23.25
N LEU A 177 -20.48 -9.91 22.03
CA LEU A 177 -20.83 -9.21 20.80
C LEU A 177 -21.31 -10.22 19.74
N PRO A 178 -22.30 -9.87 18.91
CA PRO A 178 -23.14 -8.66 18.97
C PRO A 178 -24.01 -8.64 20.24
N LEU A 179 -24.13 -7.49 20.89
CA LEU A 179 -24.89 -7.36 22.14
C LEU A 179 -26.38 -7.13 21.83
N VAL A 180 -27.23 -8.02 22.33
CA VAL A 180 -28.69 -7.96 22.18
C VAL A 180 -29.36 -7.83 23.55
N VAL A 181 -30.28 -6.88 23.67
CA VAL A 181 -31.04 -6.57 24.88
C VAL A 181 -32.52 -6.77 24.59
N SER A 182 -33.28 -7.24 25.56
CA SER A 182 -34.74 -7.41 25.49
C SER A 182 -35.46 -6.11 25.10
N ASP A 183 -36.61 -6.23 24.44
CA ASP A 183 -37.39 -5.11 23.88
C ASP A 183 -37.90 -4.09 24.90
N GLY A 184 -37.92 -4.42 26.19
CA GLY A 184 -38.23 -3.45 27.26
C GLY A 184 -37.34 -2.19 27.24
N LEU A 185 -36.15 -2.27 26.62
CA LEU A 185 -35.29 -1.10 26.40
C LEU A 185 -35.95 -0.03 25.50
N GLU A 186 -36.84 -0.41 24.58
CA GLU A 186 -37.53 0.52 23.68
C GLU A 186 -38.50 1.46 24.42
N SER A 187 -39.05 1.00 25.55
CA SER A 187 -40.03 1.71 26.37
C SER A 187 -39.39 2.65 27.41
N VAL A 188 -38.06 2.74 27.48
CA VAL A 188 -37.38 3.63 28.43
C VAL A 188 -37.55 5.08 28.00
N THR A 189 -38.17 5.90 28.85
CA THR A 189 -38.46 7.32 28.57
C THR A 189 -37.51 8.29 29.26
N LYS A 190 -36.97 7.94 30.43
CA LYS A 190 -36.11 8.82 31.24
C LYS A 190 -34.63 8.60 30.93
N THR A 191 -33.90 9.70 30.70
CA THR A 191 -32.45 9.69 30.44
C THR A 191 -31.64 9.04 31.57
N LYS A 192 -32.05 9.23 32.84
CA LYS A 192 -31.38 8.62 33.99
C LYS A 192 -31.43 7.10 33.93
N GLN A 193 -32.62 6.54 33.69
CA GLN A 193 -32.83 5.10 33.51
C GLN A 193 -32.04 4.56 32.32
N ALA A 194 -32.04 5.28 31.19
CA ALA A 194 -31.24 4.94 30.02
C ALA A 194 -29.73 4.93 30.28
N PHE A 195 -29.23 5.84 31.12
CA PHE A 195 -27.82 5.88 31.50
C PHE A 195 -27.45 4.74 32.46
N ASP A 196 -28.31 4.45 33.43
CA ASP A 196 -28.10 3.38 34.41
C ASP A 196 -28.15 1.99 33.75
N THR A 197 -29.05 1.78 32.80
CA THR A 197 -29.11 0.54 31.98
C THR A 197 -27.82 0.34 31.18
N LEU A 198 -27.32 1.37 30.48
CA LEU A 198 -26.05 1.27 29.74
C LEU A 198 -24.85 0.97 30.67
N LYS A 199 -24.84 1.53 31.88
CA LYS A 199 -23.81 1.20 32.88
C LYS A 199 -23.89 -0.27 33.30
N LYS A 200 -25.08 -0.77 33.62
CA LYS A 200 -25.31 -2.17 34.02
C LYS A 200 -24.92 -3.17 32.91
N ILE A 201 -25.10 -2.80 31.64
CA ILE A 201 -24.70 -3.59 30.46
C ILE A 201 -23.16 -3.71 30.33
N GLY A 202 -22.38 -2.93 31.08
CA GLY A 202 -20.91 -2.90 31.00
C GLY A 202 -20.35 -1.76 30.15
N CYS A 203 -21.17 -0.77 29.75
CA CYS A 203 -20.72 0.39 28.98
C CYS A 203 -20.13 1.51 29.86
N GLY A 204 -19.97 1.31 31.17
CA GLY A 204 -19.55 2.35 32.12
C GLY A 204 -18.24 3.04 31.72
N GLU A 205 -17.19 2.26 31.45
CA GLU A 205 -15.88 2.80 31.01
C GLU A 205 -15.96 3.54 29.68
N GLU A 206 -16.77 3.03 28.74
CA GLU A 206 -16.95 3.66 27.44
C GLU A 206 -17.67 5.00 27.56
N LEU A 207 -18.70 5.08 28.41
CA LEU A 207 -19.40 6.33 28.70
C LEU A 207 -18.48 7.35 29.35
N GLN A 208 -17.68 6.93 30.34
CA GLN A 208 -16.71 7.81 30.99
C GLN A 208 -15.69 8.37 29.98
N ARG A 209 -15.12 7.50 29.13
CA ARG A 209 -14.20 7.90 28.05
C ARG A 209 -14.80 8.97 27.13
N ILE A 210 -16.09 8.91 26.86
CA ILE A 210 -16.76 9.89 25.99
C ILE A 210 -16.91 11.22 26.72
N VAL A 211 -17.34 11.21 27.98
CA VAL A 211 -17.48 12.40 28.83
C VAL A 211 -16.15 13.15 28.91
N ASP A 212 -15.07 12.45 29.23
CA ASP A 212 -13.71 13.02 29.36
C ASP A 212 -13.17 13.55 28.03
N SER A 213 -13.66 13.02 26.91
CA SER A 213 -13.22 13.41 25.58
C SER A 213 -13.78 14.74 25.08
N LYS A 214 -14.77 15.31 25.77
CA LYS A 214 -15.42 16.57 25.36
C LYS A 214 -14.47 17.74 25.59
N LYS A 215 -13.70 18.09 24.56
CA LYS A 215 -12.73 19.20 24.59
C LYS A 215 -13.10 20.30 23.61
N ILE A 216 -12.62 21.52 23.88
CA ILE A 216 -12.73 22.64 22.94
C ILE A 216 -11.90 22.32 21.68
N ARG A 217 -12.51 22.49 20.51
CA ARG A 217 -11.88 22.24 19.20
C ARG A 217 -10.81 23.29 18.92
N ALA A 218 -9.63 22.87 18.50
CA ALA A 218 -8.58 23.78 18.04
C ALA A 218 -8.95 24.52 16.74
N GLY A 219 -8.40 25.72 16.55
CA GLY A 219 -8.53 26.52 15.33
C GLY A 219 -9.87 27.26 15.15
N LYS A 220 -10.12 27.74 13.92
CA LYS A 220 -11.25 28.63 13.56
C LYS A 220 -12.64 27.98 13.66
N GLY A 221 -12.71 26.67 13.90
CA GLY A 221 -13.99 25.96 14.09
C GLY A 221 -14.78 26.46 15.30
N LYS A 222 -14.10 26.99 16.33
CA LYS A 222 -14.74 27.55 17.53
C LYS A 222 -15.73 28.66 17.20
N MET A 223 -15.39 29.51 16.23
CA MET A 223 -16.21 30.65 15.78
C MET A 223 -17.37 30.23 14.86
N ARG A 224 -17.46 28.96 14.45
CA ARG A 224 -18.43 28.48 13.44
C ARG A 224 -19.38 27.43 14.02
N ASN A 225 -19.89 27.66 15.23
CA ASN A 225 -20.80 26.78 15.97
C ASN A 225 -20.28 25.34 16.13
N ARG A 226 -18.95 25.18 16.17
CA ARG A 226 -18.25 23.90 16.27
C ARG A 226 -17.25 23.96 17.42
N ARG A 227 -17.67 24.52 18.56
CA ARG A 227 -16.83 24.76 19.75
C ARG A 227 -16.28 23.50 20.37
N HIS A 228 -17.08 22.44 20.51
CA HIS A 228 -16.66 21.18 21.15
C HIS A 228 -16.44 20.06 20.13
N LYS A 229 -15.54 19.13 20.46
CA LYS A 229 -15.36 17.83 19.81
C LYS A 229 -15.45 16.75 20.89
N MET A 230 -16.19 15.70 20.59
CA MET A 230 -16.34 14.52 21.45
C MET A 230 -16.14 13.25 20.63
N ARG A 231 -15.78 12.15 21.30
CA ARG A 231 -15.70 10.82 20.68
C ARG A 231 -17.11 10.27 20.41
N ARG A 232 -17.18 9.26 19.54
CA ARG A 232 -18.42 8.54 19.24
C ARG A 232 -18.49 7.30 20.13
N GLY A 233 -19.61 7.14 20.82
CA GLY A 233 -19.89 6.03 21.71
C GLY A 233 -20.71 4.92 21.07
N PRO A 234 -21.38 4.10 21.91
CA PRO A 234 -22.26 3.05 21.43
C PRO A 234 -23.39 3.63 20.58
N MET A 235 -23.91 2.81 19.68
CA MET A 235 -25.13 3.12 18.95
C MET A 235 -26.19 2.08 19.27
N VAL A 236 -27.33 2.54 19.77
CA VAL A 236 -28.47 1.66 20.09
C VAL A 236 -29.38 1.56 18.86
N ILE A 237 -29.65 0.33 18.43
CA ILE A 237 -30.47 0.03 17.26
C ILE A 237 -31.76 -0.60 17.75
N TYR A 238 -32.88 -0.01 17.33
CA TYR A 238 -34.23 -0.36 17.77
C TYR A 238 -35.14 -0.66 16.58
N ALA A 239 -36.23 -1.40 16.84
CA ALA A 239 -37.27 -1.70 15.86
C ALA A 239 -38.33 -0.60 15.82
N GLU A 240 -38.85 -0.19 16.99
CA GLU A 240 -39.90 0.81 17.14
C GLU A 240 -39.52 1.87 18.20
N ASP A 241 -40.04 3.10 18.05
CA ASP A 241 -39.71 4.20 18.96
C ASP A 241 -40.81 4.40 19.99
N ASN A 242 -40.67 3.76 21.15
CA ASN A 242 -41.58 3.88 22.29
C ASN A 242 -41.04 4.83 23.39
N GLY A 243 -40.08 5.69 23.05
CA GLY A 243 -39.45 6.65 23.98
C GLY A 243 -37.93 6.59 24.01
N ILE A 244 -37.34 5.50 23.52
CA ILE A 244 -35.88 5.26 23.52
C ILE A 244 -35.09 6.38 22.84
N VAL A 245 -35.59 6.95 21.73
CA VAL A 245 -34.90 8.04 21.04
C VAL A 245 -34.80 9.27 21.94
N ARG A 246 -35.87 9.60 22.66
CA ARG A 246 -35.90 10.75 23.57
C ARG A 246 -35.00 10.52 24.77
N ALA A 247 -35.04 9.32 25.36
CA ALA A 247 -34.21 8.96 26.52
C ALA A 247 -32.71 8.96 26.21
N MET A 248 -32.31 8.44 25.05
CA MET A 248 -30.88 8.26 24.71
C MET A 248 -30.24 9.49 24.05
N ARG A 249 -31.02 10.40 23.43
CA ARG A 249 -30.49 11.53 22.63
C ARG A 249 -29.55 12.46 23.40
N ASN A 250 -29.80 12.67 24.70
CA ASN A 250 -29.02 13.61 25.52
C ASN A 250 -27.79 12.98 26.18
N ILE A 251 -27.61 11.65 26.06
CA ILE A 251 -26.43 10.99 26.63
C ILE A 251 -25.22 11.29 25.72
N PRO A 252 -24.09 11.81 26.25
CA PRO A 252 -22.94 12.18 25.45
C PRO A 252 -22.44 11.04 24.55
N GLY A 253 -22.35 11.32 23.25
CA GLY A 253 -21.77 10.44 22.24
C GLY A 253 -22.53 9.14 21.92
N VAL A 254 -23.63 8.85 22.63
CA VAL A 254 -24.57 7.78 22.28
C VAL A 254 -25.43 8.25 21.10
N GLU A 255 -25.67 7.35 20.14
CA GLU A 255 -26.59 7.63 19.03
C GLU A 255 -27.63 6.52 18.94
N THR A 256 -28.80 6.84 18.41
CA THR A 256 -29.83 5.85 18.10
C THR A 256 -30.05 5.74 16.59
N ALA A 257 -30.48 4.58 16.13
CA ALA A 257 -30.90 4.36 14.74
C ALA A 257 -31.98 3.28 14.67
N ASN A 258 -33.01 3.52 13.84
CA ASN A 258 -33.98 2.48 13.51
C ASN A 258 -33.36 1.46 12.55
N VAL A 259 -33.65 0.18 12.76
CA VAL A 259 -33.10 -0.93 11.96
C VAL A 259 -33.43 -0.84 10.45
N SER A 260 -34.60 -0.33 10.09
CA SER A 260 -35.00 -0.17 8.68
C SER A 260 -34.28 0.98 7.98
N ARG A 261 -33.73 1.95 8.74
CA ARG A 261 -33.13 3.19 8.23
C ARG A 261 -31.68 3.37 8.68
N LEU A 262 -30.90 2.29 8.64
CA LEU A 262 -29.49 2.30 9.00
C LEU A 262 -28.65 3.19 8.07
N ASN A 263 -27.85 4.06 8.68
CA ASN A 263 -27.01 5.02 7.98
C ASN A 263 -25.52 4.68 8.14
N LEU A 264 -24.81 4.52 7.01
CA LEU A 264 -23.39 4.23 6.99
C LEU A 264 -22.54 5.27 7.75
N LEU A 265 -22.89 6.55 7.71
CA LEU A 265 -22.14 7.60 8.41
C LEU A 265 -22.22 7.48 9.93
N LYS A 266 -23.29 6.86 10.44
CA LYS A 266 -23.43 6.53 11.86
C LYS A 266 -22.76 5.18 12.19
N LEU A 267 -22.89 4.18 11.33
CA LEU A 267 -22.28 2.85 11.52
C LEU A 267 -20.73 2.89 11.45
N ALA A 268 -20.18 3.63 10.50
CA ALA A 268 -18.73 3.79 10.30
C ALA A 268 -18.31 5.26 10.33
N PRO A 269 -18.37 5.95 11.48
CA PRO A 269 -17.94 7.34 11.59
C PRO A 269 -16.48 7.49 11.16
N GLY A 270 -16.23 8.33 10.17
CA GLY A 270 -14.87 8.56 9.64
C GLY A 270 -14.43 7.54 8.59
N GLY A 271 -15.31 6.60 8.20
CA GLY A 271 -14.98 5.52 7.26
C GLY A 271 -14.33 4.30 7.91
N ASN A 272 -14.28 4.25 9.24
CA ASN A 272 -13.79 3.10 10.01
C ASN A 272 -14.98 2.31 10.56
N PHE A 273 -15.10 1.04 10.17
CA PHE A 273 -16.11 0.12 10.68
C PHE A 273 -15.76 -0.44 12.06
N GLY A 274 -16.63 -1.27 12.64
CA GLY A 274 -16.43 -1.83 13.98
C GLY A 274 -16.89 -0.87 15.09
N ARG A 275 -17.97 -0.12 14.86
CA ARG A 275 -18.59 0.65 15.95
C ARG A 275 -19.29 -0.31 16.91
N PHE A 276 -19.24 -0.03 18.20
CA PHE A 276 -20.00 -0.77 19.19
C PHE A 276 -21.51 -0.51 19.00
N LEU A 277 -22.26 -1.56 18.67
CA LEU A 277 -23.70 -1.52 18.45
C LEU A 277 -24.40 -2.33 19.54
N ILE A 278 -25.49 -1.77 20.07
CA ILE A 278 -26.38 -2.41 21.03
C ILE A 278 -27.70 -2.62 20.30
N TRP A 279 -28.21 -3.84 20.25
CA TRP A 279 -29.42 -4.19 19.52
C TRP A 279 -30.57 -4.46 20.49
N THR A 280 -31.78 -4.07 20.12
CA THR A 280 -32.99 -4.66 20.72
C THR A 280 -33.31 -5.99 20.04
N GLU A 281 -34.05 -6.84 20.73
CA GLU A 281 -34.44 -8.16 20.24
C GLU A 281 -35.31 -8.05 18.97
N GLY A 282 -36.32 -7.20 18.97
CA GLY A 282 -37.13 -6.87 17.81
C GLY A 282 -36.29 -6.33 16.65
N ALA A 283 -35.24 -5.56 16.94
CA ALA A 283 -34.35 -5.06 15.89
C ALA A 283 -33.52 -6.18 15.24
N ILE A 284 -33.02 -7.15 16.01
CA ILE A 284 -32.24 -8.26 15.46
C ILE A 284 -33.11 -9.20 14.62
N ASN A 285 -34.34 -9.45 15.05
CA ASN A 285 -35.31 -10.27 14.31
C ASN A 285 -35.71 -9.60 12.98
N LYS A 286 -36.00 -8.30 13.01
CA LYS A 286 -36.28 -7.51 11.81
C LYS A 286 -35.08 -7.40 10.87
N LEU A 287 -33.85 -7.42 11.41
CA LEU A 287 -32.64 -7.47 10.58
C LEU A 287 -32.55 -8.77 9.78
N GLN A 288 -32.90 -9.90 10.41
CA GLN A 288 -32.96 -11.20 9.75
C GLN A 288 -34.05 -11.24 8.68
N GLU A 289 -35.24 -10.71 8.96
CA GLU A 289 -36.33 -10.57 7.99
C GLU A 289 -35.94 -9.69 6.78
N MET A 290 -35.15 -8.63 6.99
CA MET A 290 -34.75 -7.76 5.89
C MET A 290 -33.72 -8.38 4.93
N TYR A 291 -32.79 -9.18 5.44
CA TYR A 291 -31.66 -9.70 4.66
C TYR A 291 -31.78 -11.19 4.31
N GLY A 292 -32.61 -11.95 5.03
CA GLY A 292 -32.82 -13.38 4.82
C GLY A 292 -31.62 -14.24 5.25
N LYS A 293 -31.58 -15.46 4.72
CA LYS A 293 -30.47 -16.41 4.93
C LYS A 293 -29.38 -16.20 3.87
N THR A 294 -28.16 -16.68 4.15
CA THR A 294 -27.04 -16.63 3.19
C THR A 294 -27.31 -17.42 1.92
N SER A 295 -28.11 -18.48 2.01
CA SER A 295 -28.53 -19.34 0.89
C SER A 295 -29.47 -18.64 -0.10
N ASP A 296 -30.13 -17.57 0.33
CA ASP A 296 -31.19 -16.95 -0.46
C ASP A 296 -30.56 -16.15 -1.60
N ALA A 297 -31.08 -16.36 -2.82
CA ALA A 297 -30.57 -15.66 -4.00
C ALA A 297 -30.83 -14.14 -3.91
N VAL A 298 -31.91 -13.73 -3.25
CA VAL A 298 -32.33 -12.34 -3.08
C VAL A 298 -32.82 -12.12 -1.65
N CYS A 299 -32.45 -10.97 -1.07
CA CYS A 299 -32.89 -10.56 0.25
C CYS A 299 -34.38 -10.15 0.24
N PRO A 300 -35.23 -10.71 1.12
CA PRO A 300 -36.67 -10.47 1.13
C PRO A 300 -37.04 -8.99 1.31
N GLY A 301 -36.46 -8.31 2.30
CA GLY A 301 -36.77 -6.90 2.57
C GLY A 301 -36.12 -5.90 1.61
N LYS A 302 -35.30 -6.34 0.65
CA LYS A 302 -34.59 -5.44 -0.29
C LYS A 302 -34.72 -5.90 -1.73
N ARG A 303 -35.63 -5.25 -2.46
CA ARG A 303 -35.85 -5.49 -3.89
C ARG A 303 -34.54 -5.58 -4.68
N ARG A 304 -34.37 -6.71 -5.39
CA ARG A 304 -33.26 -7.02 -6.30
C ARG A 304 -31.88 -6.83 -5.65
N TYR A 305 -31.73 -7.21 -4.39
CA TYR A 305 -30.46 -7.18 -3.68
C TYR A 305 -30.09 -8.56 -3.18
N SER A 306 -28.82 -8.92 -3.35
CA SER A 306 -28.22 -10.11 -2.75
C SER A 306 -27.07 -9.70 -1.83
N MET A 307 -26.80 -10.50 -0.82
CA MET A 307 -25.63 -10.28 0.05
C MET A 307 -24.32 -10.48 -0.75
N PRO A 308 -23.26 -9.71 -0.43
CA PRO A 308 -21.99 -9.86 -1.13
C PRO A 308 -21.39 -11.24 -0.83
N ARG A 309 -21.01 -11.97 -1.89
CA ARG A 309 -20.30 -13.23 -1.76
C ARG A 309 -18.80 -12.95 -1.51
N PRO A 310 -18.17 -13.65 -0.56
CA PRO A 310 -16.74 -13.52 -0.37
C PRO A 310 -15.99 -14.16 -1.55
N GLN A 311 -14.74 -13.74 -1.78
CA GLN A 311 -13.87 -14.37 -2.79
C GLN A 311 -13.28 -15.69 -2.28
N MET A 312 -13.12 -15.83 -0.96
CA MET A 312 -12.67 -17.05 -0.29
C MET A 312 -13.76 -17.50 0.68
N GLU A 313 -14.06 -18.79 0.72
CA GLU A 313 -15.02 -19.34 1.68
C GLU A 313 -14.46 -19.34 3.11
N ASN A 314 -13.20 -19.73 3.27
CA ASN A 314 -12.46 -19.61 4.52
C ASN A 314 -11.37 -18.53 4.39
N ALA A 315 -11.37 -17.56 5.30
CA ALA A 315 -10.39 -16.47 5.33
C ALA A 315 -9.10 -16.85 6.10
N ASP A 316 -9.08 -17.97 6.82
CA ASP A 316 -7.91 -18.44 7.55
C ASP A 316 -6.93 -19.14 6.60
N VAL A 317 -6.10 -18.34 5.95
CA VAL A 317 -5.06 -18.82 5.02
C VAL A 317 -4.03 -19.67 5.76
N ALA A 318 -3.73 -19.38 7.02
CA ALA A 318 -2.75 -20.14 7.80
C ALA A 318 -3.24 -21.58 8.03
N ARG A 319 -4.52 -21.76 8.36
CA ARG A 319 -5.13 -23.09 8.45
C ARG A 319 -5.10 -23.86 7.12
N ILE A 320 -5.36 -23.18 6.00
CA ILE A 320 -5.30 -23.82 4.67
C ILE A 320 -3.86 -24.22 4.36
N ILE A 321 -2.88 -23.35 4.57
CA ILE A 321 -1.46 -23.65 4.34
C ILE A 321 -0.99 -24.80 5.22
N ASN A 322 -1.38 -24.83 6.49
CA ASN A 322 -0.95 -25.83 7.46
C ASN A 322 -1.80 -27.11 7.44
N SER A 323 -2.73 -27.26 6.49
CA SER A 323 -3.49 -28.50 6.30
C SER A 323 -2.58 -29.62 5.79
N ASP A 324 -2.89 -30.85 6.16
CA ASP A 324 -2.08 -32.02 5.79
C ASP A 324 -2.03 -32.22 4.27
N GLU A 325 -3.13 -31.91 3.57
CA GLU A 325 -3.24 -31.98 2.13
C GLU A 325 -2.28 -31.00 1.43
N VAL A 326 -2.12 -29.78 1.97
CA VAL A 326 -1.17 -28.80 1.43
C VAL A 326 0.25 -29.14 1.84
N GLN A 327 0.49 -29.45 3.12
CA GLN A 327 1.84 -29.71 3.63
C GLN A 327 2.47 -30.97 3.02
N SER A 328 1.68 -32.02 2.75
CA SER A 328 2.18 -33.24 2.09
C SER A 328 2.58 -33.02 0.62
N ALA A 329 1.95 -32.06 -0.06
CA ALA A 329 2.28 -31.71 -1.45
C ALA A 329 3.45 -30.72 -1.57
N LEU A 330 3.77 -29.98 -0.50
CA LEU A 330 4.84 -28.98 -0.51
C LEU A 330 6.23 -29.63 -0.51
N ARG A 331 7.14 -29.07 -1.30
CA ARG A 331 8.56 -29.45 -1.26
C ARG A 331 9.21 -28.98 0.05
N PRO A 332 10.23 -29.70 0.53
CA PRO A 332 11.00 -29.24 1.69
C PRO A 332 11.57 -27.84 1.43
N LYS A 333 11.59 -27.03 2.49
CA LYS A 333 12.10 -25.66 2.41
C LYS A 333 13.57 -25.67 1.98
N LEU A 334 13.87 -24.97 0.89
CA LEU A 334 15.24 -24.78 0.43
C LEU A 334 16.02 -23.92 1.43
N GLU A 335 17.27 -24.31 1.71
CA GLU A 335 18.18 -23.47 2.49
C GLU A 335 18.42 -22.15 1.75
N PRO A 336 18.48 -21.01 2.48
CA PRO A 336 18.86 -19.76 1.86
C PRO A 336 20.26 -19.90 1.24
N PRO A 337 20.53 -19.22 0.11
CA PRO A 337 21.84 -19.30 -0.51
C PRO A 337 22.90 -18.91 0.51
N LYS A 338 23.96 -19.72 0.63
CA LYS A 338 25.08 -19.46 1.54
C LYS A 338 25.56 -18.04 1.28
N LYS A 339 25.45 -17.17 2.29
CA LYS A 339 25.98 -15.81 2.21
C LYS A 339 27.48 -15.92 1.96
N MET A 340 27.90 -15.54 0.76
CA MET A 340 29.31 -15.40 0.45
C MET A 340 29.92 -14.41 1.46
N PRO A 341 31.12 -14.68 1.99
CA PRO A 341 31.78 -13.73 2.88
C PRO A 341 31.87 -12.37 2.19
N LYS A 342 31.57 -11.28 2.92
CA LYS A 342 31.54 -9.90 2.39
C LYS A 342 32.82 -9.53 1.62
N LEU A 343 33.95 -10.13 2.00
CA LEU A 343 35.23 -9.96 1.34
C LEU A 343 35.67 -11.26 0.65
N LYS A 344 35.85 -11.20 -0.67
CA LYS A 344 36.54 -12.24 -1.42
C LYS A 344 38.00 -12.27 -0.97
N LYS A 345 38.38 -13.31 -0.22
CA LYS A 345 39.76 -13.51 0.23
C LYS A 345 40.64 -13.84 -0.99
N ASN A 346 41.81 -13.23 -1.10
CA ASN A 346 42.76 -13.52 -2.17
C ASN A 346 43.44 -14.88 -1.92
N PRO A 347 43.30 -15.88 -2.82
CA PRO A 347 43.93 -17.19 -2.64
C PRO A 347 45.45 -17.14 -2.64
N LEU A 348 46.07 -16.29 -3.48
CA LEU A 348 47.53 -16.19 -3.57
C LEU A 348 48.17 -15.72 -2.25
N LYS A 349 47.47 -14.88 -1.49
CA LYS A 349 47.91 -14.41 -0.17
C LYS A 349 47.44 -15.32 0.98
N ASN A 350 46.36 -16.08 0.80
CA ASN A 350 45.79 -16.94 1.84
C ASN A 350 46.06 -18.42 1.56
N ARG A 351 47.05 -18.98 2.25
CA ARG A 351 47.50 -20.37 2.11
C ARG A 351 46.36 -21.41 2.23
N LYS A 352 45.43 -21.25 3.18
CA LYS A 352 44.31 -22.20 3.37
C LYS A 352 43.33 -22.14 2.21
N LEU A 353 43.07 -20.95 1.68
CA LEU A 353 42.20 -20.78 0.52
C LEU A 353 42.85 -21.31 -0.76
N MET A 354 44.15 -21.08 -0.97
CA MET A 354 44.87 -21.66 -2.10
C MET A 354 44.89 -23.18 -2.03
N ALA A 355 45.09 -23.76 -0.85
CA ALA A 355 45.03 -25.20 -0.64
C ALA A 355 43.63 -25.77 -0.94
N LYS A 356 42.57 -25.03 -0.63
CA LYS A 356 41.20 -25.40 -0.98
C LYS A 356 40.94 -25.36 -2.50
N LEU A 357 41.52 -24.39 -3.22
CA LEU A 357 41.38 -24.26 -4.67
C LEU A 357 42.28 -25.24 -5.44
N ASN A 358 43.49 -25.46 -4.95
CA ASN A 358 44.48 -26.36 -5.52
C ASN A 358 45.12 -27.20 -4.42
N PRO A 359 44.61 -28.42 -4.18
CA PRO A 359 45.11 -29.33 -3.15
C PRO A 359 46.60 -29.64 -3.27
N GLY A 360 47.15 -29.65 -4.49
CA GLY A 360 48.56 -29.91 -4.75
C GLY A 360 49.49 -28.70 -4.55
N TYR A 361 48.95 -27.50 -4.33
CA TYR A 361 49.73 -26.27 -4.21
C TYR A 361 50.72 -26.31 -3.05
N LEU A 362 50.29 -26.82 -1.89
CA LEU A 362 51.13 -26.91 -0.71
C LEU A 362 52.36 -27.78 -0.97
N LYS A 363 52.16 -28.94 -1.61
CA LYS A 363 53.26 -29.84 -2.00
C LYS A 363 54.18 -29.17 -3.02
N LYS A 364 53.65 -28.46 -4.02
CA LYS A 364 54.48 -27.74 -5.01
C LYS A 364 55.31 -26.60 -4.40
N VAL A 365 54.75 -25.84 -3.46
CA VAL A 365 55.49 -24.80 -2.74
C VAL A 365 56.60 -25.41 -1.89
N GLU A 366 56.31 -26.53 -1.22
CA GLU A 366 57.32 -27.25 -0.44
C GLU A 366 58.44 -27.80 -1.32
N MET A 367 58.11 -28.45 -2.45
CA MET A 367 59.09 -28.95 -3.42
C MET A 367 59.93 -27.81 -4.01
N ARG A 368 59.33 -26.65 -4.31
CA ARG A 368 60.06 -25.47 -4.78
C ARG A 368 61.00 -24.93 -3.70
N ARG A 369 60.55 -24.88 -2.45
CA ARG A 369 61.38 -24.45 -1.31
C ARG A 369 62.59 -25.37 -1.15
N LYS A 370 62.36 -26.70 -1.20
CA LYS A 370 63.45 -27.69 -1.16
C LYS A 370 64.41 -27.46 -2.34
N ALA A 371 63.92 -27.36 -3.57
CA ALA A 371 64.74 -27.13 -4.76
C ALA A 371 65.59 -25.84 -4.76
N GLN A 372 65.38 -24.89 -3.83
CA GLN A 372 66.20 -23.68 -3.67
C GLN A 372 67.16 -23.77 -2.48
N GLN A 373 66.95 -24.70 -1.56
CA GLN A 373 67.75 -24.87 -0.36
C GLN A 373 68.94 -25.78 -0.66
N GLU A 374 70.14 -25.26 -0.41
CA GLU A 374 71.39 -26.00 -0.62
C GLU A 374 71.45 -27.25 0.29
N GLY A 375 71.95 -28.36 -0.26
CA GLY A 375 72.00 -29.66 0.42
C GLY A 375 70.73 -30.51 0.34
N THR A 376 69.70 -30.10 -0.41
CA THR A 376 68.52 -30.94 -0.69
C THR A 376 68.68 -31.73 -1.99
N PRO A 377 68.08 -32.94 -2.11
CA PRO A 377 68.16 -33.74 -3.33
C PRO A 377 67.52 -33.03 -4.52
N GLU A 378 66.46 -32.24 -4.31
CA GLU A 378 65.84 -31.46 -5.37
C GLU A 378 66.76 -30.33 -5.88
N TYR A 379 67.56 -29.69 -5.02
CA TYR A 379 68.51 -28.65 -5.43
C TYR A 379 69.63 -29.21 -6.32
N GLU A 380 70.19 -30.37 -5.94
CA GLU A 380 71.22 -31.04 -6.73
C GLU A 380 70.72 -31.42 -8.13
N LEU A 381 69.49 -31.93 -8.22
CA LEU A 381 68.84 -32.24 -9.50
C LEU A 381 68.67 -30.98 -10.38
N VAL A 382 68.32 -29.84 -9.80
CA VAL A 382 68.20 -28.57 -10.53
C VAL A 382 69.57 -28.10 -11.03
N GLN A 383 70.62 -28.20 -10.21
CA GLN A 383 71.98 -27.83 -10.62
C GLN A 383 72.54 -28.75 -11.71
N ALA A 384 72.28 -30.06 -11.63
CA ALA A 384 72.65 -31.01 -12.67
C ALA A 384 72.00 -30.64 -14.02
N LYS A 385 70.69 -30.34 -14.02
CA LYS A 385 69.98 -29.88 -15.22
C LYS A 385 70.51 -28.55 -15.75
N LYS A 386 70.88 -27.61 -14.87
CA LYS A 386 71.49 -26.32 -15.27
C LYS A 386 72.83 -26.55 -15.96
N LYS A 387 73.70 -27.40 -15.40
CA LYS A 387 75.00 -27.76 -16.00
C LYS A 387 74.83 -28.42 -17.36
N ALA A 388 73.95 -29.42 -17.47
CA ALA A 388 73.65 -30.10 -18.73
C ALA A 388 73.13 -29.13 -19.81
N ARG A 389 72.20 -28.22 -19.44
CA ARG A 389 71.70 -27.20 -20.37
C ARG A 389 72.80 -26.26 -20.87
N ILE A 390 73.71 -25.85 -19.99
CA ILE A 390 74.85 -25.00 -20.37
C ILE A 390 75.78 -25.75 -21.34
N ALA A 391 76.05 -27.03 -21.10
CA ALA A 391 76.86 -27.85 -22.00
C ALA A 391 76.21 -27.98 -23.40
N ALA A 392 74.92 -28.34 -23.44
CA ALA A 392 74.17 -28.43 -24.70
C ALA A 392 74.11 -27.08 -25.44
N SER A 393 73.95 -25.97 -24.70
CA SER A 393 73.98 -24.62 -25.30
C SER A 393 75.36 -24.28 -25.85
N LYS A 394 76.46 -24.71 -25.21
CA LYS A 394 77.81 -24.53 -25.74
C LYS A 394 78.02 -25.31 -27.05
N GLU A 395 77.53 -26.55 -27.14
CA GLU A 395 77.59 -27.35 -28.38
C GLU A 395 76.75 -26.75 -29.51
N TYR A 396 75.51 -26.38 -29.21
CA TYR A 396 74.63 -25.68 -30.16
C TYR A 396 75.26 -24.39 -30.68
N ASN A 397 75.82 -23.58 -29.78
CA ASN A 397 76.53 -22.36 -30.16
C ASN A 397 77.78 -22.69 -31.00
N LYS A 398 78.50 -23.77 -30.75
CA LYS A 398 79.67 -24.17 -31.55
C LYS A 398 79.28 -24.56 -32.99
N GLN A 399 78.11 -25.17 -33.17
CA GLN A 399 77.60 -25.60 -34.48
C GLN A 399 76.95 -24.47 -35.30
N HIS A 400 76.33 -23.48 -34.66
CA HIS A 400 75.53 -22.47 -35.35
C HIS A 400 76.08 -21.04 -35.27
N LYS A 401 77.11 -20.80 -34.45
CA LYS A 401 77.77 -19.50 -34.34
C LYS A 401 78.92 -19.33 -35.36
N LYS A 402 78.75 -19.86 -36.58
CA LYS A 402 79.47 -19.41 -37.80
C LYS A 402 78.84 -18.14 -38.42
N GLY A 403 77.62 -17.81 -37.97
CA GLY A 403 76.84 -16.66 -38.41
C GLY A 403 77.50 -15.29 -38.16
N ALA A 404 78.41 -15.19 -37.18
CA ALA A 404 79.09 -13.92 -36.87
C ALA A 404 80.08 -13.50 -37.98
N ASP A 405 80.86 -14.45 -38.53
CA ASP A 405 81.78 -14.19 -39.65
C ASP A 405 81.04 -13.93 -40.96
N THR A 406 79.90 -14.61 -41.18
CA THR A 406 79.11 -14.43 -42.40
C THR A 406 78.32 -13.14 -42.39
N PHE A 407 77.79 -12.71 -41.23
CA PHE A 407 77.11 -11.42 -41.08
C PHE A 407 78.10 -10.25 -41.22
N TYR A 408 79.30 -10.37 -40.64
CA TYR A 408 80.32 -9.32 -40.76
C TYR A 408 80.88 -9.22 -42.19
N LYS A 409 81.10 -10.35 -42.88
CA LYS A 409 81.51 -10.37 -44.30
C LYS A 409 80.45 -9.81 -45.25
N THR A 410 79.16 -10.09 -45.01
CA THR A 410 78.07 -9.48 -45.81
C THR A 410 77.98 -7.97 -45.56
N LEU A 411 78.26 -7.51 -44.35
CA LEU A 411 78.31 -6.09 -44.04
C LEU A 411 79.47 -5.38 -44.78
N MET A 412 80.68 -5.96 -44.77
CA MET A 412 81.86 -5.36 -45.42
C MET A 412 81.74 -5.32 -46.95
N ARG A 413 81.18 -6.35 -47.57
CA ARG A 413 80.93 -6.38 -49.03
C ARG A 413 80.04 -5.24 -49.51
N ALA A 414 79.10 -4.81 -48.67
CA ALA A 414 78.19 -3.68 -48.97
C ALA A 414 78.89 -2.31 -48.89
N TYR A 415 80.00 -2.19 -48.16
CA TYR A 415 80.83 -0.99 -48.15
C TYR A 415 81.82 -0.94 -49.32
N GLU A 416 82.38 -2.08 -49.71
CA GLU A 416 83.24 -2.20 -50.91
C GLU A 416 82.48 -1.85 -52.20
N SER A 417 81.23 -2.32 -52.35
CA SER A 417 80.39 -1.97 -53.50
C SER A 417 80.07 -0.48 -53.56
N LYS A 418 79.85 0.16 -52.41
CA LYS A 418 79.62 1.62 -52.32
C LYS A 418 80.89 2.43 -52.61
N ALA A 419 82.06 1.91 -52.22
CA ALA A 419 83.33 2.55 -52.53
C ALA A 419 83.63 2.50 -54.05
N ALA A 420 83.29 1.40 -54.72
CA ALA A 420 83.40 1.27 -56.18
C ALA A 420 82.45 2.21 -56.93
N GLU A 421 81.19 2.34 -56.49
CA GLU A 421 80.24 3.32 -57.06
C GLU A 421 80.67 4.78 -56.84
N ALA A 422 81.37 5.07 -55.74
CA ALA A 422 81.90 6.41 -55.47
C ALA A 422 83.16 6.74 -56.29
N ALA A 423 83.96 5.73 -56.68
CA ALA A 423 85.10 5.89 -57.58
C ALA A 423 84.64 6.13 -59.03
N ALA A 424 83.65 5.37 -59.52
CA ALA A 424 83.08 5.57 -60.85
C ALA A 424 82.45 6.97 -61.03
N LYS A 425 81.79 7.49 -59.97
CA LYS A 425 81.26 8.87 -59.97
C LYS A 425 82.31 9.98 -59.87
N LYS A 426 83.54 9.66 -59.47
CA LYS A 426 84.67 10.61 -59.52
C LYS A 426 85.27 10.67 -60.92
N GLU A 427 85.38 9.54 -61.62
CA GLU A 427 85.85 9.51 -63.01
C GLU A 427 84.86 10.21 -63.97
N GLU A 428 83.54 10.04 -63.78
CA GLU A 428 82.52 10.79 -64.56
C GLU A 428 82.43 12.30 -64.19
N GLY A 429 83.03 12.72 -63.08
CA GLY A 429 83.07 14.13 -62.64
C GLY A 429 84.32 14.90 -63.08
N GLU A 430 85.41 14.21 -63.46
CA GLU A 430 86.64 14.82 -63.97
C GLU A 430 86.61 15.04 -65.50
N GLU A 431 85.75 14.35 -66.27
CA GLU A 431 85.56 14.61 -67.72
C GLU A 431 84.61 15.78 -68.04
N ALA A 432 83.92 16.37 -67.05
CA ALA A 432 82.97 17.49 -67.25
C ALA A 432 83.53 18.88 -66.85
N GLY A 433 84.85 19.02 -66.70
CA GLY A 433 85.50 20.21 -66.14
C GLY A 433 86.72 20.75 -66.89
N GLY A 434 86.77 20.63 -68.23
CA GLY A 434 87.81 21.25 -69.06
C GLY A 434 87.29 21.64 -70.45
N ASP A 435 86.87 22.91 -70.60
CA ASP A 435 87.03 23.80 -71.77
C ASP A 435 85.95 24.91 -71.77
N GLU A 436 86.27 26.10 -71.25
CA GLU A 436 86.04 27.42 -71.86
C GLU A 436 86.89 28.46 -71.09
N ASP A 437 87.51 29.37 -71.84
CA ASP A 437 88.40 30.50 -71.49
C ASP A 437 88.47 31.01 -70.04
#